data_AF-A0AAD6EKV4-F1
#
_entry.id   AF-A0AAD6EKV4-F1
#
_cell.length_a   1.000
_cell.length_b   1.000
_cell.length_c   1.000
_cell.angle_alpha   90.00
_cell.angle_beta   90.00
_cell.angle_gamma   90.00
#
_symmetry.space_group_name_H-M   'P 1'
#
loop_
_entity.id
_entity.type
_entity.pdbx_description
1 polymer ?
#
loop_
_entity_poly.entity_id
_entity_poly.type
_entity_poly.pdbx_seq_one_letter_code
_entity_poly.pdbx_strand_id
1 'polypeptide(L)'
;MRIPTTVSLGVSLLLAFACSVQAYDFFYFVQQWPGSYCDTSSGCCYPTYGKPQSDFAIYGFWPYYANAIFPNGGSYMLDSIITALTSCLGHVPGIGCNQDTSGRYQLYLVYLCINPSGTLLMDCPVYPSSGCSSSVVYFPSF
;
A
#
# COMPACT_ATOMS: atom_id res chain seq x y z
N MET A 1 -52.05 24.70 16.20
CA MET A 1 -51.06 23.87 15.48
C MET A 1 -49.69 24.38 15.90
N ARG A 2 -48.95 23.82 16.87
CA ARG A 2 -48.07 22.62 16.80
C ARG A 2 -47.62 22.35 15.35
N ILE A 3 -46.34 22.37 14.97
CA ILE A 3 -45.12 21.81 15.60
C ILE A 3 -43.86 22.64 15.17
N PRO A 4 -42.87 22.88 16.05
CA PRO A 4 -41.52 23.32 15.69
C PRO A 4 -40.54 22.14 15.52
N THR A 5 -39.34 22.41 15.01
CA THR A 5 -38.17 21.49 14.80
C THR A 5 -38.29 20.60 13.56
N THR A 6 -37.30 20.46 12.68
CA THR A 6 -35.85 20.37 12.87
C THR A 6 -35.11 20.91 11.64
N VAL A 7 -34.06 21.71 11.88
CA VAL A 7 -32.94 21.90 10.95
C VAL A 7 -32.37 20.51 10.69
N SER A 8 -32.60 19.95 9.49
CA SER A 8 -31.81 18.81 9.05
C SER A 8 -30.42 19.32 8.73
N LEU A 9 -29.55 19.35 9.75
CA LEU A 9 -28.12 19.20 9.57
C LEU A 9 -27.90 17.80 9.01
N GLY A 10 -28.26 17.63 7.74
CA GLY A 10 -27.67 16.62 6.89
C GLY A 10 -26.22 17.01 6.77
N VAL A 11 -25.42 16.56 7.74
CA VAL A 11 -24.04 16.20 7.47
C VAL A 11 -24.15 15.18 6.35
N SER A 12 -24.22 15.67 5.11
CA SER A 12 -23.83 14.93 3.94
C SER A 12 -22.38 14.61 4.22
N LEU A 13 -22.22 13.48 4.89
CA LEU A 13 -21.00 12.72 4.96
C LEU A 13 -20.65 12.52 3.49
N LEU A 14 -19.89 13.48 2.96
CA LEU A 14 -18.93 13.24 1.92
C LEU A 14 -18.11 12.09 2.51
N LEU A 15 -18.57 10.87 2.24
CA LEU A 15 -17.72 9.71 2.18
C LEU A 15 -16.71 10.09 1.11
N ALA A 16 -15.69 10.83 1.55
CA ALA A 16 -14.38 10.69 0.99
C ALA A 16 -14.15 9.18 1.08
N PHE A 17 -14.35 8.50 -0.04
CA PHE A 17 -13.59 7.31 -0.36
C PHE A 17 -12.13 7.81 -0.51
N ALA A 18 -11.57 8.35 0.57
CA ALA A 18 -10.21 8.01 0.90
C ALA A 18 -10.23 6.50 0.80
N CYS A 19 -9.35 5.93 -0.02
CA CYS A 19 -8.95 4.56 0.17
C CYS A 19 -8.88 4.38 1.70
N SER A 20 -9.88 3.73 2.30
CA SER A 20 -9.81 3.32 3.69
C SER A 20 -8.86 2.15 3.57
N VAL A 21 -7.58 2.53 3.47
CA VAL A 21 -6.39 1.74 3.48
C VAL A 21 -6.56 0.91 4.74
N GLN A 22 -7.21 -0.24 4.68
CA GLN A 22 -6.64 -1.37 5.39
C GLN A 22 -5.35 -1.59 4.63
N ALA A 23 -4.31 -0.88 5.06
CA ALA A 23 -3.03 -0.86 4.38
C ALA A 23 -2.54 -2.28 4.23
N TYR A 24 -2.92 -3.16 5.14
CA TYR A 24 -2.34 -4.45 5.39
C TYR A 24 -3.43 -5.52 5.46
N ASP A 25 -3.09 -6.74 5.05
CA ASP A 25 -3.95 -7.92 5.14
C ASP A 25 -3.91 -8.52 6.55
N PHE A 26 -2.74 -8.53 7.19
CA PHE A 26 -2.55 -8.93 8.57
C PHE A 26 -1.27 -8.31 9.14
N PHE A 27 -1.05 -8.47 10.45
CA PHE A 27 0.20 -8.09 11.10
C PHE A 27 1.02 -9.30 11.50
N TYR A 28 2.32 -9.24 11.26
CA TYR A 28 3.27 -10.08 11.97
C TYR A 28 3.46 -9.54 13.39
N PHE A 29 3.05 -10.33 14.39
CA PHE A 29 3.50 -10.16 15.77
C PHE A 29 4.79 -10.95 15.95
N VAL A 30 5.92 -10.24 15.96
CA VAL A 30 7.24 -10.87 15.97
C VAL A 30 7.81 -10.84 17.39
N GLN A 31 8.17 -12.02 17.87
CA GLN A 31 8.81 -12.21 19.17
C GLN A 31 10.27 -12.66 18.94
N GLN A 32 11.22 -12.00 19.59
CA GLN A 32 12.65 -12.33 19.52
C GLN A 32 13.08 -13.00 20.83
N TRP A 33 13.92 -14.03 20.72
CA TRP A 33 14.60 -14.62 21.87
C TRP A 33 15.89 -13.84 22.19
N PRO A 34 16.00 -13.14 23.33
CA PRO A 34 17.18 -12.32 23.64
C PRO A 34 18.47 -13.13 23.75
N GLY A 35 18.40 -14.40 24.18
CA GLY A 35 19.56 -15.28 24.30
C GLY A 35 20.29 -15.46 22.97
N SER A 36 19.55 -15.80 21.90
CA SER A 36 20.10 -16.01 20.55
C SER A 36 20.47 -14.70 19.82
N TYR A 37 19.97 -13.57 20.30
CA TYR A 37 20.42 -12.27 19.78
C TYR A 37 21.78 -11.90 20.37
N CYS A 38 21.96 -12.18 21.67
CA CYS A 38 23.15 -11.80 22.43
C CYS A 38 24.33 -12.77 22.33
N ASP A 39 24.14 -14.00 21.84
CA ASP A 39 25.20 -15.01 21.69
C ASP A 39 25.91 -14.99 20.32
N THR A 40 25.60 -14.01 19.49
CA THR A 40 26.30 -13.78 18.21
C THR A 40 27.68 -13.14 18.42
N SER A 41 28.56 -13.21 17.41
CA SER A 41 29.89 -12.57 17.47
C SER A 41 29.83 -11.04 17.62
N SER A 42 28.70 -10.43 17.25
CA SER A 42 28.46 -9.00 17.42
C SER A 42 28.10 -8.62 18.85
N GLY A 43 27.72 -9.59 19.70
CA GLY A 43 27.26 -9.36 21.07
C GLY A 43 25.99 -8.50 21.13
N CYS A 44 25.61 -8.11 22.35
CA CYS A 44 24.48 -7.20 22.57
C CYS A 44 24.72 -6.29 23.78
N CYS A 45 23.95 -5.20 23.85
CA CYS A 45 23.90 -4.33 25.02
C CYS A 45 22.58 -4.55 25.77
N TYR A 46 22.65 -4.68 27.10
CA TYR A 46 21.45 -4.68 27.92
C TYR A 46 20.88 -3.26 28.08
N PRO A 47 19.56 -3.13 28.29
CA PRO A 47 18.95 -1.88 28.70
C PRO A 47 19.54 -1.32 30.00
N THR A 48 19.33 -0.03 30.26
CA THR A 48 19.85 0.66 31.47
C THR A 48 19.30 0.10 32.78
N TYR A 49 18.12 -0.52 32.75
CA TYR A 49 17.50 -1.20 33.88
C TYR A 49 18.00 -2.65 34.07
N GLY A 50 19.00 -3.09 33.30
CA GLY A 50 19.67 -4.38 33.46
C GLY A 50 19.21 -5.44 32.46
N LYS A 51 19.67 -6.67 32.71
CA LYS A 51 19.42 -7.82 31.84
C LYS A 51 17.91 -8.16 31.80
N PRO A 52 17.32 -8.36 30.61
CA PRO A 52 15.93 -8.79 30.48
C PRO A 52 15.66 -10.15 31.14
N GLN A 53 14.40 -10.42 31.47
CA GLN A 53 13.96 -11.76 31.88
C GLN A 53 14.19 -12.78 30.76
N SER A 54 14.31 -14.05 31.14
CA SER A 54 14.60 -15.14 30.20
C SER A 54 13.34 -15.59 29.44
N ASP A 55 12.70 -14.63 28.77
CA ASP A 55 11.46 -14.77 28.03
C ASP A 55 11.59 -14.14 26.64
N PHE A 56 10.63 -14.44 25.76
CA PHE A 56 10.55 -13.76 24.47
C PHE A 56 10.24 -12.28 24.65
N ALA A 57 10.99 -11.44 23.94
CA ALA A 57 10.74 -10.01 23.85
C ALA A 57 9.96 -9.67 22.58
N ILE A 58 9.11 -8.65 22.64
CA ILE A 58 8.45 -8.11 21.45
C ILE A 58 9.53 -7.48 20.57
N TYR A 59 9.70 -8.00 19.36
CA TYR A 59 10.61 -7.43 18.36
C TYR A 59 9.93 -6.35 17.54
N GLY A 60 8.70 -6.63 17.09
CA GLY A 60 7.97 -5.71 16.26
C GLY A 60 6.55 -6.16 15.92
N PHE A 61 5.78 -5.19 15.43
CA PHE A 61 4.44 -5.40 14.92
C PHE A 61 4.40 -4.87 13.49
N TRP A 62 4.58 -5.77 12.52
CA TRP A 62 4.84 -5.37 11.13
C TRP A 62 3.61 -5.63 10.26
N PRO A 63 3.08 -4.64 9.53
CA PRO A 63 2.03 -4.88 8.57
C PRO A 63 2.53 -5.77 7.42
N TYR A 64 1.72 -6.73 6.99
CA TYR A 64 1.93 -7.53 5.78
C TYR A 64 0.89 -7.19 4.73
N TYR A 65 1.32 -7.28 3.47
CA TYR A 65 0.57 -6.88 2.30
C TYR A 65 0.71 -7.99 1.24
N ALA A 66 -0.31 -8.84 1.08
CA ALA A 66 -0.31 -9.98 0.17
C ALA A 66 -0.16 -9.55 -1.31
N ASN A 67 -0.69 -8.38 -1.65
CA ASN A 67 -0.68 -7.85 -3.02
C ASN A 67 -0.03 -6.46 -3.13
N ALA A 68 0.78 -6.01 -2.17
CA ALA A 68 1.38 -4.68 -2.33
C ALA A 68 2.54 -4.66 -3.34
N ILE A 69 2.67 -3.52 -3.99
CA ILE A 69 3.77 -3.17 -4.88
C ILE A 69 4.51 -1.97 -4.29
N PHE A 70 5.84 -2.00 -4.34
CA PHE A 70 6.68 -0.92 -3.79
C PHE A 70 7.80 -0.55 -4.76
N PRO A 71 8.25 0.72 -4.77
CA PRO A 71 9.43 1.16 -5.51
C PRO A 71 10.71 0.62 -4.86
N ASN A 72 10.92 -0.69 -4.93
CA ASN A 72 12.03 -1.40 -4.28
C ASN A 72 13.13 -1.81 -5.25
N GLY A 73 13.10 -1.32 -6.49
CA GLY A 73 14.01 -1.77 -7.54
C GLY A 73 13.76 -3.23 -7.96
N GLY A 74 12.57 -3.76 -7.68
CA GLY A 74 12.11 -5.07 -8.14
C GLY A 74 11.29 -4.98 -9.42
N SER A 75 10.92 -6.16 -9.94
CA SER A 75 9.99 -6.27 -11.07
C SER A 75 8.75 -7.05 -10.64
N TYR A 76 7.59 -6.64 -11.15
CA TYR A 76 6.29 -7.25 -10.87
C TYR A 76 5.61 -7.61 -12.18
N MET A 77 4.68 -8.57 -12.13
CA MET A 77 3.78 -8.76 -13.26
C MET A 77 2.83 -7.56 -13.36
N LEU A 78 2.59 -7.08 -14.58
CA LEU A 78 1.67 -5.97 -14.85
C LEU A 78 0.28 -6.25 -14.26
N ASP A 79 -0.19 -7.49 -14.37
CA ASP A 79 -1.48 -7.91 -13.81
C ASP A 79 -1.51 -7.84 -12.28
N SER A 80 -0.40 -8.17 -11.61
CA SER A 80 -0.27 -7.99 -10.16
C SER A 80 -0.31 -6.53 -9.76
N ILE A 81 0.33 -5.63 -10.54
CA ILE A 81 0.26 -4.17 -10.32
C ILE A 81 -1.18 -3.69 -10.45
N ILE A 82 -1.90 -4.09 -11.50
CA ILE A 82 -3.29 -3.70 -11.73
C ILE A 82 -4.17 -4.22 -10.59
N THR A 83 -4.06 -5.49 -10.24
CA THR A 83 -4.85 -6.12 -9.17
C THR A 83 -4.62 -5.44 -7.82
N ALA A 84 -3.36 -5.16 -7.47
CA ALA A 84 -2.96 -4.46 -6.24
C ALA A 84 -3.61 -3.08 -6.11
N LEU A 85 -3.66 -2.34 -7.21
CA LEU A 85 -4.24 -1.01 -7.24
C LEU A 85 -5.77 -1.09 -7.27
N THR A 86 -6.35 -2.02 -8.03
CA THR A 86 -7.81 -2.22 -8.09
C THR A 86 -8.38 -2.60 -6.73
N SER A 87 -7.71 -3.46 -5.95
CA SER A 87 -8.19 -3.82 -4.61
C SER A 87 -8.29 -2.62 -3.66
N CYS A 88 -7.43 -1.61 -3.84
CA CYS A 88 -7.42 -0.40 -3.03
C CYS A 88 -8.39 0.68 -3.56
N LEU A 89 -8.51 0.79 -4.88
CA LEU A 89 -9.24 1.86 -5.53
C LEU A 89 -10.72 1.53 -5.78
N GLY A 90 -11.08 0.24 -5.81
CA GLY A 90 -12.41 -0.21 -6.23
C GLY A 90 -12.68 -0.07 -7.74
N HIS A 91 -11.71 0.45 -8.49
CA HIS A 91 -11.78 0.72 -9.93
C HIS A 91 -10.47 0.31 -10.60
N VAL A 92 -10.54 -0.03 -11.90
CA VAL A 92 -9.36 -0.46 -12.66
C VAL A 92 -8.54 0.76 -13.09
N PRO A 93 -7.28 0.93 -12.64
CA PRO A 93 -6.44 2.01 -13.11
C PRO A 93 -5.84 1.69 -14.49
N GLY A 94 -5.46 2.73 -15.23
CA GLY A 94 -4.60 2.58 -16.40
C GLY A 94 -3.14 2.58 -15.98
N ILE A 95 -2.31 1.75 -16.60
CA ILE A 95 -0.86 1.71 -16.33
C ILE A 95 -0.08 2.18 -17.54
N GLY A 96 0.81 3.15 -17.34
CA GLY A 96 1.76 3.64 -18.33
C GLY A 96 3.18 3.15 -18.03
N CYS A 97 3.85 2.60 -19.04
CA CYS A 97 5.26 2.23 -19.00
C CYS A 97 6.11 3.08 -19.96
N ASN A 98 7.37 3.26 -19.60
CA ASN A 98 8.45 3.66 -20.50
C ASN A 98 9.62 2.66 -20.38
N GLN A 99 10.78 2.95 -21.00
CA GLN A 99 11.98 2.13 -20.89
C GLN A 99 13.10 2.87 -20.14
N ASP A 100 13.78 2.16 -19.24
CA ASP A 100 14.99 2.66 -18.57
C ASP A 100 16.22 2.62 -19.51
N THR A 101 17.37 3.09 -19.03
CA THR A 101 18.63 3.06 -19.81
C THR A 101 19.13 1.65 -20.15
N SER A 102 18.59 0.62 -19.48
CA SER A 102 18.87 -0.80 -19.75
C SER A 102 17.83 -1.42 -20.69
N GLY A 103 16.86 -0.63 -21.17
CA GLY A 103 15.77 -1.08 -22.05
C GLY A 103 14.64 -1.83 -21.32
N ARG A 104 14.62 -1.86 -19.99
CA ARG A 104 13.56 -2.53 -19.23
C ARG A 104 12.30 -1.66 -19.22
N TYR A 105 11.15 -2.28 -19.51
CA TYR A 105 9.87 -1.62 -19.28
C TYR A 105 9.68 -1.36 -17.80
N GLN A 106 9.50 -0.09 -17.43
CA GLN A 106 9.34 0.35 -16.05
C GLN A 106 8.02 1.07 -15.87
N LEU A 107 7.47 1.01 -14.65
CA LEU A 107 6.28 1.74 -14.27
C LEU A 107 6.58 3.24 -14.31
N TYR A 108 5.79 3.98 -15.08
CA TYR A 108 5.97 5.43 -15.30
C TYR A 108 4.74 6.23 -14.87
N LEU A 109 3.53 5.79 -15.25
CA LEU A 109 2.28 6.51 -14.98
C LEU A 109 1.21 5.57 -14.44
N VAL A 110 0.34 6.13 -13.59
CA VAL A 110 -0.91 5.50 -13.16
C VAL A 110 -2.04 6.47 -13.49
N TYR A 111 -2.98 6.03 -14.33
CA TYR A 111 -4.14 6.81 -14.76
C TYR A 111 -5.35 6.42 -13.93
N LEU A 112 -5.97 7.42 -13.29
CA LEU A 112 -7.21 7.28 -12.54
C LEU A 112 -8.28 8.17 -13.17
N CYS A 113 -9.51 7.66 -13.24
CA CYS A 113 -10.64 8.44 -13.73
C CYS A 113 -11.52 8.88 -12.59
N ILE A 114 -11.96 10.13 -12.68
CA ILE A 114 -12.85 10.79 -11.73
C ILE A 114 -14.13 11.13 -12.50
N ASN A 115 -15.28 11.00 -11.85
CA ASN A 115 -16.55 11.39 -12.43
C ASN A 115 -16.59 12.88 -12.86
N PRO A 116 -17.51 13.28 -13.77
CA PRO A 116 -17.56 14.67 -14.25
C PRO A 116 -17.76 15.73 -13.15
N SER A 117 -18.31 15.35 -12.00
CA SER A 117 -18.43 16.22 -10.83
C SER A 117 -17.13 16.39 -10.04
N GLY A 118 -16.08 15.61 -10.31
CA GLY A 118 -14.80 15.70 -9.63
C GLY A 118 -14.79 15.11 -8.21
N THR A 119 -15.77 14.26 -7.87
CA THR A 119 -16.03 13.87 -6.47
C THR A 119 -15.70 12.41 -6.15
N LEU A 120 -15.77 11.52 -7.14
CA LEU A 120 -15.58 10.09 -6.93
C LEU A 120 -14.74 9.49 -8.05
N LEU A 121 -13.95 8.47 -7.70
CA LEU A 121 -13.33 7.60 -8.68
C LEU A 121 -14.41 6.85 -9.49
N MET A 122 -14.08 6.50 -10.72
CA MET A 122 -14.89 5.68 -11.60
C MET A 122 -14.00 4.87 -12.55
N ASP A 123 -14.58 3.86 -13.19
CA ASP A 123 -13.89 3.15 -14.27
C ASP A 123 -13.66 4.08 -15.46
N CYS A 124 -12.48 4.01 -16.07
CA CYS A 124 -12.18 4.85 -17.22
C CYS A 124 -12.94 4.35 -18.46
N PRO A 125 -13.70 5.22 -19.15
CA PRO A 125 -14.38 4.83 -20.38
C PRO A 125 -13.40 4.56 -21.53
N VAL A 126 -12.22 5.20 -21.51
CA VAL A 126 -11.13 5.01 -22.47
C VAL A 126 -9.81 5.11 -21.72
N TYR A 127 -8.92 4.15 -21.96
CA TYR A 127 -7.56 4.17 -21.43
C TYR A 127 -6.56 4.68 -22.49
N PRO A 128 -5.59 5.53 -22.11
CA PRO A 128 -4.46 5.86 -22.97
C PRO A 128 -3.64 4.61 -23.35
N SER A 129 -2.81 4.72 -24.39
CA SER A 129 -1.84 3.67 -24.72
C SER A 129 -0.96 3.39 -23.50
N SER A 130 -0.87 2.12 -23.12
CA SER A 130 -0.13 1.72 -21.92
C SER A 130 1.38 1.88 -22.08
N GLY A 131 1.93 1.82 -23.30
CA GLY A 131 3.37 1.75 -23.51
C GLY A 131 4.05 0.51 -22.90
N CYS A 132 3.30 -0.37 -22.22
CA CYS A 132 3.79 -1.61 -21.65
C CYS A 132 3.69 -2.72 -22.69
N SER A 133 4.81 -3.09 -23.33
CA SER A 133 4.85 -4.26 -24.24
C SER A 133 5.30 -5.55 -23.55
N SER A 134 5.75 -5.45 -22.29
CA SER A 134 6.15 -6.57 -21.45
C SER A 134 5.09 -6.84 -20.39
N SER A 135 4.87 -8.11 -20.05
CA SER A 135 4.05 -8.51 -18.90
C SER A 135 4.78 -8.33 -17.56
N VAL A 136 6.10 -8.14 -17.58
CA VAL A 136 6.93 -7.84 -16.42
C VAL A 136 7.35 -6.38 -16.47
N VAL A 137 7.08 -5.66 -15.39
CA VAL A 137 7.31 -4.21 -15.26
C VAL A 137 8.22 -3.95 -14.07
N TYR A 138 9.29 -3.20 -14.30
CA TYR A 138 10.23 -2.77 -13.28
C TYR A 138 9.68 -1.59 -12.47
N PHE A 139 9.79 -1.65 -11.14
CA PHE A 139 9.41 -0.55 -10.25
C PHE A 139 10.69 0.03 -9.59
N PRO A 140 11.27 1.10 -10.17
CA PRO A 140 12.52 1.67 -9.66
C PRO A 140 12.39 2.14 -8.21
N SER A 141 13.45 1.93 -7.41
CA SER A 141 13.65 2.67 -6.16
C SER A 141 14.22 4.06 -6.44
N PHE A 142 14.00 5.00 -5.51
CA PHE A 142 14.60 6.32 -5.53
C PHE A 142 16.00 6.31 -4.91
#